data_AF-A0A7Z9NQB4-F1
#
_entry.id   AF-A0A7Z9NQB4-F1
#
_cell.length_a   1.000
_cell.length_b   1.000
_cell.length_c   1.000
_cell.angle_alpha   90.00
_cell.angle_beta   90.00
_cell.angle_gamma   90.00
#
_symmetry.space_group_name_H-M   'P 1'
#
loop_
_entity.id
_entity.type
_entity.pdbx_description
1 polymer ?
#
loop_
_entity_poly.entity_id
_entity_poly.type
_entity_poly.pdbx_seq_one_letter_code
_entity_poly.pdbx_strand_id
1 'polypeptide(L)'
;MGTTAEYNATAGRVIIDEQQGHPGIKATTLGYGQINDEMLAMLDKPHPSYYLLLLGFLMALGLGVLSFAIQVDVGIGYSGISHPIAWGFYITNFVFWIGIGHAGTLISAVFYLTRAPWRTAIYRSAEAMTVFAVFTAGLFPLVHIGRPWLAFWLI
;
A
#
# COMPACT_ATOMS: atom_id res chain seq x y z
N MET A 1 7.15 37.44 3.99
CA MET A 1 7.28 36.00 4.31
C MET A 1 6.50 35.79 5.60
N GLY A 2 5.18 35.56 5.48
CA GLY A 2 4.28 35.47 6.62
C GLY A 2 4.41 34.10 7.30
N THR A 3 4.56 34.10 8.62
CA THR A 3 4.59 32.87 9.43
C THR A 3 3.18 32.31 9.57
N THR A 4 2.97 31.03 9.27
CA THR A 4 1.68 30.30 9.34
C THR A 4 1.17 30.09 10.77
N ALA A 5 1.84 30.70 11.75
CA ALA A 5 1.61 30.54 13.17
C ALA A 5 1.69 31.93 13.80
N GLU A 6 0.56 32.44 14.25
CA GLU A 6 0.46 33.71 14.99
C GLU A 6 0.14 33.39 16.46
N TYR A 7 0.92 33.92 17.39
CA TYR A 7 0.67 33.74 18.81
C TYR A 7 -0.46 34.67 19.25
N ASN A 8 -1.62 34.11 19.63
CA ASN A 8 -2.72 34.89 20.15
C ASN A 8 -2.53 35.11 21.66
N ALA A 9 -2.13 36.32 22.03
CA ALA A 9 -1.86 36.71 23.41
C ALA A 9 -3.09 36.65 24.34
N THR A 10 -4.31 36.75 23.79
CA THR A 10 -5.57 36.68 24.56
C THR A 10 -5.97 35.23 24.86
N ALA A 11 -5.69 34.30 23.95
CA ALA A 11 -6.04 32.89 24.08
C ALA A 11 -4.88 32.03 24.62
N GLY A 12 -3.69 32.61 24.82
CA GLY A 12 -2.51 31.92 25.35
C GLY A 12 -2.03 30.76 24.48
N ARG A 13 -2.38 30.74 23.19
CA ARG A 13 -2.09 29.64 22.27
C ARG A 13 -1.66 30.17 20.91
N VAL A 14 -0.83 29.39 20.24
CA VAL A 14 -0.46 29.61 18.84
C VAL A 14 -1.67 29.24 17.99
N ILE A 15 -2.19 30.20 17.23
CA ILE A 15 -3.23 29.98 16.24
C ILE A 15 -2.52 29.74 14.91
N ILE A 16 -2.75 28.56 14.34
CA ILE A 16 -2.26 28.21 13.01
C ILE A 16 -3.37 28.63 12.05
N ASP A 17 -3.06 29.53 11.12
CA ASP A 17 -4.00 29.89 10.07
C ASP A 17 -4.06 28.74 9.04
N GLU A 18 -5.08 27.90 9.14
CA GLU A 18 -5.31 26.78 8.21
C GLU A 18 -5.52 27.24 6.75
N GLN A 19 -5.84 28.52 6.52
CA GLN A 19 -5.94 29.13 5.19
C GLN A 19 -4.57 29.52 4.63
N GLN A 20 -3.56 29.72 5.47
CA GLN A 20 -2.16 30.00 5.10
C GLN A 20 -1.37 28.70 5.23
N GLY A 21 -1.35 27.91 4.16
CA GLY A 21 -0.67 26.61 4.11
C GLY A 21 0.80 26.69 4.52
N HIS A 22 1.32 25.56 5.00
CA HIS A 22 2.72 25.42 5.43
C HIS A 22 3.70 25.96 4.35
N PRO A 23 4.82 26.62 4.70
CA PRO A 23 5.77 27.08 3.69
C PRO A 23 6.25 25.89 2.83
N GLY A 24 5.88 25.88 1.55
CA GLY A 24 6.15 24.79 0.60
C GLY A 24 4.94 23.95 0.19
N ILE A 25 3.78 24.11 0.85
CA ILE A 25 2.50 23.48 0.49
C ILE A 25 1.49 24.59 0.28
N LYS A 26 1.02 24.80 -0.97
CA LYS A 26 -0.10 25.73 -1.21
C LYS A 26 -1.29 25.27 -0.36
N ALA A 27 -1.74 26.08 0.60
CA ALA A 27 -3.10 25.91 1.12
C ALA A 27 -4.02 26.09 -0.06
N THR A 28 -4.54 24.97 -0.54
CA THR A 28 -5.45 25.00 -1.66
C THR A 28 -6.81 25.13 -1.00
N THR A 29 -7.32 26.35 -0.92
CA THR A 29 -8.72 26.63 -0.61
C THR A 29 -9.58 26.15 -1.78
N LEU A 30 -9.47 24.86 -2.13
CA LEU A 30 -10.26 24.26 -3.19
C LEU A 30 -11.69 24.16 -2.70
N GLY A 31 -12.62 24.63 -3.53
CA GLY A 31 -14.02 24.31 -3.31
C GLY A 31 -14.24 22.81 -3.41
N TYR A 32 -15.23 22.28 -2.67
CA TYR A 32 -15.59 20.86 -2.73
C TYR A 32 -15.83 20.36 -4.17
N GLY A 33 -16.39 21.21 -5.04
CA GLY A 33 -16.56 20.90 -6.47
C GLY A 33 -15.24 20.69 -7.19
N GLN A 34 -14.22 21.54 -6.95
CA GLN A 34 -12.90 21.40 -7.57
C GLN A 34 -12.19 20.12 -7.10
N ILE A 35 -12.28 19.80 -5.81
CA ILE A 35 -11.72 18.54 -5.27
C ILE A 35 -12.39 17.34 -5.96
N ASN A 36 -13.73 17.37 -6.08
CA ASN A 36 -14.47 16.30 -6.74
C ASN A 36 -14.05 16.15 -8.20
N ASP A 37 -13.96 17.25 -8.94
CA ASP A 37 -13.60 17.26 -10.36
C ASP A 37 -12.16 16.76 -10.56
N GLU A 38 -11.22 17.15 -9.70
CA GLU A 38 -9.83 16.63 -9.72
C GLU A 38 -9.77 15.13 -9.41
N MET A 39 -10.57 14.64 -8.46
CA MET A 39 -10.64 13.21 -8.16
C MET A 39 -11.25 12.41 -9.30
N LEU A 40 -12.27 12.95 -9.97
CA LEU A 40 -12.88 12.34 -11.15
C LEU A 40 -11.94 12.35 -12.36
N ALA A 41 -11.13 13.39 -12.52
CA ALA A 41 -10.12 13.47 -13.57
C ALA A 41 -9.06 12.35 -13.48
N MET A 42 -8.84 11.75 -12.30
CA MET A 42 -7.99 10.56 -12.16
C MET A 42 -8.57 9.31 -12.83
N LEU A 43 -9.88 9.31 -13.13
CA LEU A 43 -10.59 8.22 -13.79
C LEU A 43 -10.70 8.39 -15.31
N ASP A 44 -10.28 9.55 -15.83
CA ASP A 44 -10.21 9.79 -17.27
C ASP A 44 -9.16 8.91 -17.95
N LYS A 45 -9.19 8.88 -19.29
CA LYS A 45 -8.34 8.02 -20.10
C LYS A 45 -6.86 8.18 -19.70
N PRO A 46 -6.20 7.10 -19.25
CA PRO A 46 -4.85 7.20 -18.76
C PRO A 46 -3.87 7.51 -19.89
N HIS A 47 -2.78 8.19 -19.53
CA HIS A 47 -1.69 8.48 -20.46
C HIS A 47 -1.13 7.16 -21.05
N PRO A 48 -0.70 7.12 -22.33
CA PRO A 48 -0.20 5.90 -22.97
C PRO A 48 0.88 5.13 -22.20
N SER A 49 1.71 5.84 -21.40
CA SER A 49 2.73 5.23 -20.54
C SER A 49 2.16 4.30 -19.46
N TYR A 50 0.93 4.53 -19.01
CA TYR A 50 0.25 3.65 -18.07
C TYR A 50 0.09 2.23 -18.63
N TYR A 51 -0.23 2.10 -19.92
CA TYR A 51 -0.38 0.78 -20.55
C TYR A 51 0.95 0.03 -20.64
N LEU A 52 2.08 0.75 -20.76
CA LEU A 52 3.40 0.12 -20.70
C LEU A 52 3.70 -0.43 -19.30
N LEU A 53 3.36 0.32 -18.25
CA LEU A 53 3.48 -0.16 -16.87
C LEU A 53 2.57 -1.35 -16.59
N LEU A 54 1.32 -1.29 -17.08
CA LEU A 54 0.36 -2.39 -16.95
C LEU A 54 0.86 -3.64 -17.68
N LEU A 55 1.39 -3.49 -18.89
CA LEU A 55 1.99 -4.60 -19.64
C LEU A 55 3.17 -5.20 -18.86
N GLY A 56 4.06 -4.37 -18.33
CA GLY A 56 5.18 -4.83 -17.50
C GLY A 56 4.72 -5.60 -16.27
N PHE A 57 3.68 -5.11 -15.59
CA PHE A 57 3.07 -5.78 -14.45
C PHE A 57 2.47 -7.14 -14.85
N LEU A 58 1.70 -7.21 -15.93
CA LEU A 58 1.09 -8.46 -16.41
C LEU A 58 2.14 -9.48 -16.86
N MET A 59 3.24 -9.03 -17.47
CA MET A 59 4.36 -9.90 -17.83
C MET A 59 5.04 -10.48 -16.59
N ALA A 60 5.30 -9.65 -15.57
CA ALA A 60 5.88 -10.12 -14.30
C ALA A 60 4.93 -11.09 -13.57
N LEU A 61 3.62 -10.81 -13.57
CA LEU A 61 2.61 -11.71 -13.03
C LEU A 61 2.58 -13.05 -13.78
N GLY A 62 2.62 -13.01 -15.11
CA GLY A 62 2.67 -14.19 -15.97
C GLY A 62 3.90 -15.05 -15.73
N LEU A 63 5.08 -14.43 -15.56
CA LEU A 63 6.30 -15.14 -15.14
C LEU A 63 6.17 -15.77 -13.76
N GLY A 64 5.51 -15.09 -12.81
CA GLY A 64 5.21 -15.63 -11.49
C GLY A 64 4.31 -16.87 -11.55
N VAL A 65 3.23 -16.82 -12.33
CA VAL A 65 2.31 -17.96 -12.53
C VAL A 65 3.03 -19.13 -13.22
N LEU A 66 3.85 -18.86 -14.24
CA LEU A 66 4.64 -19.89 -14.92
C LEU A 66 5.62 -20.55 -13.96
N SER A 67 6.34 -19.76 -13.17
CA SER A 67 7.29 -20.25 -12.17
C SER A 67 6.60 -21.13 -11.11
N PHE A 68 5.41 -20.74 -10.67
CA PHE A 68 4.60 -21.54 -9.76
C PHE A 68 4.13 -22.85 -10.39
N ALA A 69 3.67 -22.83 -11.65
CA ALA A 69 3.27 -24.05 -12.36
C ALA A 69 4.43 -25.06 -12.46
N ILE A 70 5.63 -24.60 -12.81
CA ILE A 70 6.84 -25.43 -12.86
C ILE A 70 7.16 -25.99 -11.47
N GLN A 71 7.08 -25.17 -10.42
CA GLN A 71 7.32 -25.60 -9.04
C GLN A 71 6.31 -26.64 -8.55
N VAL A 72 5.05 -26.56 -8.98
CA VAL A 72 4.01 -27.55 -8.65
C VAL A 72 4.31 -28.90 -9.30
N ASP A 73 4.84 -28.92 -10.52
CA ASP A 73 5.18 -30.13 -11.27
C ASP A 73 6.50 -30.78 -10.78
N VAL A 74 7.56 -29.97 -10.64
CA VAL A 74 8.91 -30.43 -10.25
C VAL A 74 9.02 -30.64 -8.73
N GLY A 75 8.23 -29.90 -7.94
CA GLY A 75 8.22 -29.94 -6.48
C GLY A 75 8.95 -28.76 -5.82
N ILE A 76 8.74 -28.63 -4.50
CA ILE A 76 9.16 -27.48 -3.71
C ILE A 76 10.68 -27.27 -3.66
N GLY A 77 11.47 -28.34 -3.84
CA GLY A 77 12.93 -28.26 -3.84
C GLY A 77 13.50 -27.38 -4.96
N TYR A 78 12.74 -27.18 -6.06
CA TYR A 78 13.13 -26.27 -7.15
C TYR A 78 13.27 -24.80 -6.68
N SER A 79 12.60 -24.43 -5.58
CA SER A 79 12.71 -23.10 -4.98
C SER A 79 14.03 -22.84 -4.24
N GLY A 80 14.92 -23.82 -4.19
CA GLY A 80 16.23 -23.70 -3.55
C GLY A 80 16.22 -23.94 -2.03
N ILE A 81 15.08 -24.35 -1.46
CA ILE A 81 15.03 -24.80 -0.07
C ILE A 81 15.55 -26.24 0.05
N SER A 82 16.34 -26.50 1.09
CA SER A 82 16.91 -27.81 1.37
C SER A 82 17.00 -28.01 2.87
N HIS A 83 17.04 -29.27 3.34
CA HIS A 83 17.26 -29.51 4.76
C HIS A 83 18.70 -29.11 5.12
N PRO A 84 18.93 -28.32 6.19
CA PRO A 84 18.01 -27.97 7.28
C PRO A 84 17.19 -26.68 7.11
N ILE A 85 17.48 -25.85 6.11
CA ILE A 85 16.84 -24.55 5.88
C ILE A 85 15.62 -24.71 4.96
N ALA A 86 14.49 -25.12 5.54
CA ALA A 86 13.24 -25.32 4.81
C ALA A 86 12.52 -24.01 4.46
N TRP A 87 12.88 -22.88 5.09
CA TRP A 87 12.23 -21.57 4.90
C TRP A 87 13.20 -20.60 4.23
N GLY A 88 12.88 -20.21 3.00
CA GLY A 88 13.67 -19.26 2.22
C GLY A 88 12.81 -18.09 1.74
N PHE A 89 12.92 -17.77 0.44
CA PHE A 89 12.30 -16.60 -0.16
C PHE A 89 10.78 -16.48 0.07
N TYR A 90 10.01 -17.57 0.08
CA TYR A 90 8.56 -17.48 0.27
C TYR A 90 8.17 -16.93 1.63
N ILE A 91 8.80 -17.40 2.71
CA ILE A 91 8.49 -16.93 4.07
C ILE A 91 9.04 -15.51 4.29
N THR A 92 10.23 -15.20 3.78
CA THR A 92 10.76 -13.83 3.84
C THR A 92 9.84 -12.83 3.14
N ASN A 93 9.36 -13.17 1.93
CA ASN A 93 8.42 -12.32 1.21
C ASN A 93 7.06 -12.24 1.89
N PHE A 94 6.54 -13.34 2.45
CA PHE A 94 5.32 -13.34 3.26
C PHE A 94 5.40 -12.29 4.38
N VAL A 95 6.45 -12.34 5.21
CA VAL A 95 6.64 -11.41 6.32
C VAL A 95 6.84 -9.97 5.82
N PHE A 96 7.57 -9.80 4.73
CA PHE A 96 7.77 -8.49 4.09
C PHE A 96 6.44 -7.84 3.68
N TRP A 97 5.57 -8.58 2.99
CA TRP A 97 4.28 -8.06 2.54
C TRP A 97 3.31 -7.80 3.70
N ILE A 98 3.30 -8.65 4.73
CA ILE A 98 2.55 -8.37 5.97
C ILE A 98 3.07 -7.09 6.64
N GLY A 99 4.39 -6.89 6.67
CA GLY A 99 5.02 -5.67 7.19
C GLY A 99 4.54 -4.40 6.47
N ILE A 100 4.45 -4.43 5.13
CA ILE A 100 3.87 -3.32 4.35
C ILE A 100 2.40 -3.09 4.74
N GLY A 101 1.63 -4.16 4.93
CA GLY A 101 0.24 -4.06 5.38
C GLY A 101 0.07 -3.36 6.74
N HIS A 102 0.96 -3.59 7.70
CA HIS A 102 0.90 -2.93 9.00
C HIS A 102 1.10 -1.41 8.93
N ALA A 103 1.92 -0.92 8.00
CA ALA A 103 2.11 0.51 7.82
C ALA A 103 0.80 1.21 7.42
N GLY A 104 -0.01 0.59 6.56
CA GLY A 104 -1.28 1.19 6.16
C GLY A 104 -2.35 1.15 7.27
N THR A 105 -2.42 0.10 8.09
CA THR A 105 -3.36 0.06 9.22
C THR A 105 -2.99 1.09 10.30
N LEU A 106 -1.69 1.38 10.49
CA LEU A 106 -1.23 2.46 11.35
C LEU A 106 -1.73 3.83 10.83
N ILE A 107 -1.59 4.10 9.54
CA ILE A 107 -2.03 5.36 8.94
C ILE A 107 -3.55 5.55 9.08
N SER A 108 -4.34 4.49 8.91
CA SER A 108 -5.81 4.60 8.97
C SER A 108 -6.35 4.62 10.39
N ALA A 109 -5.83 3.78 11.30
CA ALA A 109 -6.38 3.63 12.65
C ALA A 109 -5.64 4.48 13.70
N VAL A 110 -4.30 4.48 13.72
CA VAL A 110 -3.54 5.18 14.76
C VAL A 110 -3.63 6.69 14.55
N PHE A 111 -3.47 7.17 13.32
CA PHE A 111 -3.69 8.60 13.05
C PHE A 111 -5.15 9.02 13.17
N TYR A 112 -6.09 8.07 13.12
CA TYR A 112 -7.46 8.30 13.56
C TYR A 112 -7.53 8.71 15.03
N LEU A 113 -6.96 7.86 15.89
CA LEU A 113 -6.97 8.03 17.34
C LEU A 113 -6.19 9.27 17.79
N THR A 114 -5.04 9.55 17.19
CA THR A 114 -4.22 10.73 17.53
C THR A 114 -4.76 12.04 16.94
N ARG A 115 -5.90 11.99 16.24
CA ARG A 115 -6.56 13.15 15.62
C ARG A 115 -5.64 13.96 14.69
N ALA A 116 -4.75 13.28 13.98
CA ALA A 116 -3.86 13.92 13.02
C ALA A 116 -4.63 14.32 11.74
N PRO A 117 -4.79 15.63 11.43
CA PRO A 117 -5.68 16.10 10.36
C PRO A 117 -5.13 15.83 8.95
N TRP A 118 -3.82 15.68 8.80
CA TRP A 118 -3.15 15.47 7.52
C TRP A 118 -3.41 14.06 6.91
N ARG A 119 -3.90 13.11 7.71
CA ARG A 119 -4.18 11.74 7.23
C ARG A 119 -5.23 11.71 6.11
N THR A 120 -6.12 12.69 6.06
CA THR A 120 -7.25 12.75 5.13
C THR A 120 -6.82 12.72 3.66
N ALA A 121 -5.60 13.18 3.36
CA ALA A 121 -5.06 13.15 2.00
C ALA A 121 -4.60 11.75 1.55
N ILE A 122 -4.28 10.83 2.47
CA ILE A 122 -3.59 9.57 2.16
C ILE A 122 -4.30 8.30 2.63
N TYR A 123 -5.25 8.39 3.58
CA TYR A 123 -5.83 7.21 4.24
C TYR A 123 -6.47 6.22 3.25
N ARG A 124 -7.17 6.69 2.21
CA ARG A 124 -7.79 5.83 1.19
C ARG A 124 -6.75 5.02 0.40
N SER A 125 -5.63 5.66 0.04
CA SER A 125 -4.52 4.99 -0.66
C SER A 125 -3.80 4.01 0.27
N ALA A 126 -3.67 4.34 1.55
CA ALA A 126 -3.10 3.45 2.56
C ALA A 126 -3.97 2.20 2.79
N GLU A 127 -5.29 2.34 2.84
CA GLU A 127 -6.22 1.20 2.93
C GLU A 127 -6.11 0.31 1.68
N ALA A 128 -6.14 0.89 0.48
CA ALA A 128 -5.94 0.13 -0.75
C ALA A 128 -4.60 -0.64 -0.74
N MET A 129 -3.51 0.01 -0.31
CA MET A 129 -2.21 -0.63 -0.14
C MET A 129 -2.27 -1.82 0.81
N THR A 130 -2.95 -1.71 1.96
CA THR A 130 -3.09 -2.83 2.90
C THR A 130 -3.81 -4.02 2.29
N VAL A 131 -4.89 -3.78 1.54
CA VAL A 131 -5.66 -4.85 0.91
C VAL A 131 -4.78 -5.60 -0.10
N PHE A 132 -4.09 -4.89 -1.00
CA PHE A 132 -3.19 -5.54 -1.96
C PHE A 132 -1.99 -6.24 -1.30
N ALA A 133 -1.44 -5.66 -0.23
CA ALA A 133 -0.35 -6.27 0.51
C ALA A 133 -0.80 -7.58 1.19
N VAL A 134 -1.98 -7.61 1.80
CA VAL A 134 -2.52 -8.82 2.44
C VAL A 134 -2.89 -9.89 1.41
N PHE A 135 -3.50 -9.51 0.27
CA PHE A 135 -3.76 -10.45 -0.83
C PHE A 135 -2.45 -11.10 -1.32
N THR A 136 -1.41 -10.29 -1.52
CA THR A 136 -0.10 -10.80 -1.99
C THR A 136 0.59 -11.64 -0.91
N ALA A 137 0.51 -11.23 0.35
CA ALA A 137 1.03 -12.00 1.48
C ALA A 137 0.34 -13.37 1.57
N GLY A 138 -0.99 -13.44 1.46
CA GLY A 138 -1.77 -14.67 1.57
C GLY A 138 -1.42 -15.73 0.52
N LEU A 139 -0.88 -15.32 -0.64
CA LEU A 139 -0.42 -16.25 -1.66
C LEU A 139 0.82 -17.04 -1.24
N PHE A 140 1.76 -16.43 -0.51
CA PHE A 140 3.05 -17.06 -0.21
C PHE A 140 2.95 -18.32 0.66
N PRO A 141 2.11 -18.38 1.73
CA PRO A 141 1.86 -19.61 2.46
C PRO A 141 1.28 -20.73 1.59
N LEU A 142 0.36 -20.40 0.67
CA LEU A 142 -0.25 -21.36 -0.25
C LEU A 142 0.74 -21.90 -1.28
N VAL A 143 1.65 -21.05 -1.75
CA VAL A 143 2.71 -21.45 -2.70
C VAL A 143 3.83 -22.24 -1.99
N HIS A 144 4.09 -21.93 -0.71
CA HIS A 144 5.16 -22.55 0.05
C HIS A 144 4.86 -24.00 0.47
N ILE A 145 3.58 -24.36 0.61
CA ILE A 145 3.22 -25.75 0.89
C ILE A 145 3.51 -26.63 -0.33
N GLY A 146 4.20 -27.75 -0.13
CA GLY A 146 4.56 -28.66 -1.22
C GLY A 146 3.37 -29.33 -1.91
N ARG A 147 2.16 -29.24 -1.35
CA ARG A 147 0.91 -29.78 -1.91
C ARG A 147 -0.21 -28.74 -1.79
N PRO A 148 -0.23 -27.70 -2.65
CA PRO A 148 -1.19 -26.59 -2.54
C PRO A 148 -2.66 -27.03 -2.65
N TRP A 149 -2.95 -28.13 -3.36
CA TRP A 149 -4.30 -28.68 -3.45
C TRP A 149 -4.86 -29.22 -2.13
N LEU A 150 -4.03 -29.46 -1.12
CA LEU A 150 -4.46 -29.85 0.23
C LEU A 150 -4.59 -28.66 1.19
N ALA A 151 -4.46 -27.42 0.71
CA ALA A 151 -4.54 -26.22 1.56
C ALA A 151 -5.85 -26.12 2.36
N PHE A 152 -6.95 -26.67 1.84
CA PHE A 152 -8.26 -26.61 2.49
C PHE A 152 -8.31 -27.33 3.84
N TRP A 153 -7.35 -28.22 4.14
CA TRP A 153 -7.24 -28.89 5.44
C TRP A 153 -6.70 -27.98 6.57
N LEU A 154 -6.26 -26.76 6.24
CA LEU A 154 -5.71 -25.80 7.21
C LEU A 154 -6.78 -24.88 7.83
N ILE A 155 -8.04 -24.99 7.38
CA ILE A 155 -9.22 -24.30 7.93
C ILE A 155 -9.88 -25.21 8.96
#